data_AF-A0A4P7KY46-F1
#
_entry.id   AF-A0A4P7KY46-F1
#
_cell.length_a   1.000
_cell.length_b   1.000
_cell.length_c   1.000
_cell.angle_alpha   90.00
_cell.angle_beta   90.00
_cell.angle_gamma   90.00
#
_symmetry.space_group_name_H-M   'P 1'
#
loop_
_entity.id
_entity.type
_entity.pdbx_description
1 polymer ?
#
loop_
_entity_poly.entity_id
_entity_poly.type
_entity_poly.pdbx_seq_one_letter_code
_entity_poly.pdbx_strand_id
1 'polypeptide(L)'
;MRDLIDKYLAREYNEHPTMYFYKKNTYPEKWKSLITDLNKQYPEIAIGLGGSSKSISSEMINITNYKQYKESIIKSQLPCHSIRGFSNDQKRINAFKMALSSLIPVDDNVYKAKFDGESFFTNKTINHALTKLQLRKLIFIDNNRFFLTKEAAILIESIINTQFC
;
A
#
# COMPACT_ATOMS: atom_id res chain seq x y z
N MET A 1 -9.51 15.50 12.36
CA MET A 1 -8.48 14.59 12.93
C MET A 1 -7.08 14.95 12.45
N ARG A 2 -6.86 15.20 11.13
CA ARG A 2 -5.55 15.63 10.61
C ARG A 2 -4.99 16.89 11.29
N ASP A 3 -5.81 17.91 11.52
CA ASP A 3 -5.35 19.14 12.18
C ASP A 3 -4.81 18.90 13.60
N LEU A 4 -5.34 17.91 14.31
CA LEU A 4 -4.86 17.53 15.64
C LEU A 4 -3.50 16.83 15.54
N ILE A 5 -3.32 15.97 14.55
CA ILE A 5 -2.04 15.30 14.28
C ILE A 5 -0.96 16.33 13.93
N ASP A 6 -1.25 17.24 13.00
CA ASP A 6 -0.30 18.28 12.59
C ASP A 6 0.02 19.21 13.78
N LYS A 7 -0.97 19.56 14.61
CA LYS A 7 -0.78 20.43 15.78
C LYS A 7 0.05 19.77 16.88
N TYR A 8 -0.26 18.51 17.23
CA TYR A 8 0.29 17.88 18.44
C TYR A 8 1.46 16.93 18.16
N LEU A 9 1.53 16.31 16.98
CA LEU A 9 2.53 15.28 16.68
C LEU A 9 3.61 15.77 15.70
N ALA A 10 3.31 16.64 14.73
CA ALA A 10 4.25 16.96 13.66
C ALA A 10 5.56 17.65 14.12
N ARG A 11 5.60 18.21 15.34
CA ARG A 11 6.84 18.76 15.91
C ARG A 11 7.85 17.67 16.23
N GLU A 12 7.41 16.58 16.84
CA GLU A 12 8.28 15.53 17.41
C GLU A 12 8.22 14.20 16.68
N TYR A 13 7.20 14.01 15.83
CA TYR A 13 6.95 12.75 15.13
C TYR A 13 6.93 12.94 13.62
N ASN A 14 7.32 11.89 12.93
CA ASN A 14 7.15 11.69 11.50
C ASN A 14 6.06 10.63 11.28
N GLU A 15 5.31 10.78 10.20
CA GLU A 15 4.36 9.77 9.74
C GLU A 15 5.05 8.83 8.76
N HIS A 16 4.97 7.53 8.99
CA HIS A 16 5.51 6.52 8.08
C HIS A 16 5.17 5.11 8.54
N PRO A 17 4.53 4.26 7.72
CA PRO A 17 3.59 4.57 6.63
C PRO A 17 2.34 5.31 7.13
N THR A 18 1.31 5.47 6.29
CA THR A 18 0.01 6.17 6.56
C THR A 18 -0.80 5.71 7.78
N MET A 19 -0.24 4.83 8.61
CA MET A 19 -0.93 4.16 9.70
C MET A 19 -0.22 4.29 11.06
N TYR A 20 0.97 4.90 11.13
CA TYR A 20 1.61 5.16 12.43
C TYR A 20 2.61 6.32 12.40
N PHE A 21 2.95 6.81 13.60
CA PHE A 21 3.86 7.91 13.83
C PHE A 21 5.06 7.45 14.67
N TYR A 22 6.26 7.88 14.32
CA TYR A 22 7.50 7.58 15.05
C TYR A 22 8.24 8.88 15.42
N LYS A 23 8.96 8.90 16.54
CA LYS A 23 9.70 10.09 16.97
C LYS A 23 10.80 10.42 15.96
N LYS A 24 11.01 11.70 15.64
CA LYS A 24 12.00 12.17 14.66
C LYS A 24 13.44 11.72 14.92
N ASN A 25 13.78 11.50 16.20
CA ASN A 25 15.11 11.05 16.62
C ASN A 25 15.19 9.52 16.80
N THR A 26 14.20 8.78 16.29
CA THR A 26 14.15 7.32 16.33
C THR A 26 13.99 6.76 14.92
N TYR A 27 14.40 5.52 14.72
CA TYR A 27 14.09 4.82 13.48
C TYR A 27 12.62 4.38 13.48
N PRO A 28 11.93 4.45 12.33
CA PRO A 28 10.60 3.88 12.20
C PRO A 28 10.66 2.37 12.42
N GLU A 29 9.56 1.81 12.94
CA GLU A 29 9.44 0.37 13.05
C GLU A 29 9.43 -0.29 11.67
N LYS A 30 10.32 -1.27 11.49
CA LYS A 30 10.54 -1.86 10.16
C LYS A 30 9.34 -2.64 9.63
N TRP A 31 8.45 -3.14 10.50
CA TRP A 31 7.48 -4.17 10.11
C TRP A 31 6.52 -3.73 9.01
N LYS A 32 5.97 -2.49 9.01
CA LYS A 32 5.14 -2.07 7.87
C LYS A 32 5.93 -1.78 6.60
N SER A 33 7.16 -1.29 6.73
CA SER A 33 8.05 -1.13 5.57
C SER A 33 8.30 -2.46 4.85
N LEU A 34 8.29 -3.59 5.57
CA LEU A 34 8.42 -4.94 4.98
C LEU A 34 7.32 -5.24 3.97
N ILE A 35 6.12 -4.69 4.17
CA ILE A 35 4.99 -4.95 3.28
C ILE A 35 4.74 -3.79 2.29
N THR A 36 5.04 -2.54 2.64
CA THR A 36 4.73 -1.39 1.77
C THR A 36 5.86 -1.06 0.79
N ASP A 37 7.12 -1.16 1.23
CA ASP A 37 8.27 -0.70 0.43
C ASP A 37 8.39 -1.52 -0.85
N LEU A 38 8.55 -0.83 -1.98
CA LEU A 38 8.50 -1.44 -3.31
C LEU A 38 9.52 -2.59 -3.48
N ASN A 39 10.72 -2.46 -2.93
CA ASN A 39 11.78 -3.48 -2.99
C ASN A 39 11.57 -4.68 -2.05
N LYS A 40 10.56 -4.63 -1.17
CA LYS A 40 10.22 -5.71 -0.23
C LYS A 40 8.86 -6.28 -0.63
N GLN A 41 7.79 -5.82 0.01
CA GLN A 41 6.41 -6.31 -0.14
C GLN A 41 6.32 -7.81 0.14
N TYR A 42 6.84 -8.21 1.29
CA TYR A 42 6.77 -9.59 1.77
C TYR A 42 5.30 -10.02 1.98
N PRO A 43 4.99 -11.31 1.83
CA PRO A 43 3.66 -11.83 2.13
C PRO A 43 3.24 -11.54 3.58
N GLU A 44 2.02 -11.06 3.75
CA GLU A 44 1.37 -10.87 5.05
C GLU A 44 0.31 -11.97 5.22
N ILE A 45 0.36 -12.67 6.36
CA ILE A 45 -0.62 -13.70 6.73
C ILE A 45 -1.39 -13.20 7.94
N ALA A 46 -2.69 -12.97 7.76
CA ALA A 46 -3.58 -12.62 8.84
C ALA A 46 -4.28 -13.85 9.41
N ILE A 47 -4.16 -14.02 10.72
CA ILE A 47 -4.80 -15.08 11.49
C ILE A 47 -5.93 -14.46 12.30
N GLY A 48 -7.06 -15.14 12.39
CA GLY A 48 -8.23 -14.68 13.14
C GLY A 48 -9.38 -14.19 12.25
N LEU A 49 -10.49 -13.86 12.90
CA LEU A 49 -11.74 -13.41 12.29
C LEU A 49 -11.51 -12.14 11.46
N GLY A 50 -11.93 -12.15 10.19
CA GLY A 50 -11.84 -10.98 9.30
C GLY A 50 -10.43 -10.56 8.89
N GLY A 51 -9.41 -11.34 9.18
CA GLY A 51 -8.04 -11.09 8.73
C GLY A 51 -7.91 -11.09 7.20
N SER A 52 -7.11 -10.18 6.66
CA SER A 52 -6.74 -10.15 5.24
C SER A 52 -5.27 -10.53 5.07
N SER A 53 -5.02 -11.58 4.29
CA SER A 53 -3.67 -11.99 3.90
C SER A 53 -3.40 -11.55 2.47
N LYS A 54 -2.18 -11.12 2.18
CA LYS A 54 -1.80 -10.63 0.85
C LYS A 54 -0.37 -10.99 0.51
N SER A 55 -0.16 -11.38 -0.74
CA SER A 55 1.15 -11.57 -1.35
C SER A 55 1.22 -10.79 -2.67
N ILE A 56 2.38 -10.87 -3.34
CA ILE A 56 2.55 -10.30 -4.69
C ILE A 56 1.56 -10.92 -5.68
N SER A 57 1.18 -12.19 -5.53
CA SER A 57 0.42 -12.94 -6.53
C SER A 57 -1.03 -13.22 -6.16
N SER A 58 -1.43 -13.00 -4.91
CA SER A 58 -2.74 -13.40 -4.42
C SER A 58 -3.17 -12.67 -3.15
N GLU A 59 -4.45 -12.76 -2.83
CA GLU A 59 -4.99 -12.38 -1.52
C GLU A 59 -5.98 -13.42 -1.02
N MET A 60 -6.15 -13.44 0.29
CA MET A 60 -7.12 -14.26 1.00
C MET A 60 -7.79 -13.42 2.08
N ILE A 61 -9.11 -13.54 2.20
CA ILE A 61 -9.89 -12.91 3.26
C ILE A 61 -10.46 -14.01 4.15
N ASN A 62 -10.18 -13.94 5.44
CA ASN A 62 -10.77 -14.83 6.42
C ASN A 62 -12.26 -14.52 6.59
N ILE A 63 -13.02 -15.53 7.02
CA ILE A 63 -14.44 -15.35 7.36
C ILE A 63 -14.59 -14.22 8.39
N THR A 64 -15.54 -13.31 8.16
CA THR A 64 -15.86 -12.20 9.07
C THR A 64 -17.01 -12.55 10.02
N ASN A 65 -17.85 -13.52 9.66
CA ASN A 65 -18.92 -14.01 10.53
C ASN A 65 -18.37 -14.99 11.59
N TYR A 66 -18.51 -14.62 12.87
CA TYR A 66 -17.96 -15.39 13.97
C TYR A 66 -18.44 -16.86 14.02
N LYS A 67 -19.74 -17.10 13.78
CA LYS A 67 -20.31 -18.45 13.82
C LYS A 67 -19.67 -19.34 12.75
N GLN A 68 -19.63 -18.86 11.52
CA GLN A 68 -19.02 -19.58 10.39
C GLN A 68 -17.51 -19.79 10.58
N TYR A 69 -16.80 -18.79 11.11
CA TYR A 69 -15.37 -18.91 11.42
C TYR A 69 -15.14 -20.01 12.45
N LYS A 70 -15.87 -19.99 13.57
CA LYS A 70 -15.78 -21.00 14.64
C LYS A 70 -16.11 -22.40 14.12
N GLU A 71 -17.16 -22.55 13.34
CA GLU A 71 -17.54 -23.82 12.73
C GLU A 71 -16.45 -24.38 11.81
N SER A 72 -15.81 -23.52 11.02
CA SER A 72 -14.70 -23.91 10.15
C SER A 72 -13.50 -24.42 10.96
N ILE A 73 -13.13 -23.72 12.04
CA ILE A 73 -12.05 -24.14 12.95
C ILE A 73 -12.36 -25.49 13.60
N ILE A 74 -13.58 -25.67 14.13
CA ILE A 74 -14.01 -26.93 14.75
C ILE A 74 -13.94 -28.10 13.74
N LYS A 75 -14.22 -27.84 12.46
CA LYS A 75 -14.13 -28.83 11.38
C LYS A 75 -12.71 -29.00 10.82
N SER A 76 -11.69 -28.37 11.41
CA SER A 76 -10.31 -28.36 10.90
C SER A 76 -10.19 -27.86 9.45
N GLN A 77 -11.05 -26.91 9.07
CA GLN A 77 -11.05 -26.26 7.77
C GLN A 77 -10.41 -24.89 7.87
N LEU A 78 -9.73 -24.46 6.81
CA LEU A 78 -9.21 -23.10 6.72
C LEU A 78 -10.40 -22.11 6.70
N PRO A 79 -10.51 -21.18 7.67
CA PRO A 79 -11.66 -20.29 7.81
C PRO A 79 -11.58 -19.13 6.81
N CYS A 80 -11.63 -19.46 5.52
CA CYS A 80 -11.46 -18.55 4.41
C CYS A 80 -12.80 -18.23 3.74
N HIS A 81 -13.08 -16.94 3.54
CA HIS A 81 -14.23 -16.47 2.78
C HIS A 81 -13.93 -16.38 1.29
N SER A 82 -12.77 -15.85 0.90
CA SER A 82 -12.41 -15.69 -0.51
C SER A 82 -10.91 -15.78 -0.72
N ILE A 83 -10.51 -16.41 -1.83
CA ILE A 83 -9.13 -16.47 -2.32
C ILE A 83 -9.15 -16.01 -3.77
N ARG A 84 -8.21 -15.15 -4.17
CA ARG A 84 -8.01 -14.82 -5.59
C ARG A 84 -6.54 -14.62 -5.93
N GLY A 85 -6.19 -15.00 -7.16
CA GLY A 85 -4.91 -14.66 -7.77
C GLY A 85 -4.96 -13.29 -8.47
N PHE A 86 -3.79 -12.72 -8.72
CA PHE A 86 -3.63 -11.47 -9.46
C PHE A 86 -3.05 -11.74 -10.85
N SER A 87 -3.63 -11.09 -11.87
CA SER A 87 -3.00 -10.99 -13.20
C SER A 87 -1.68 -10.22 -13.11
N ASN A 88 -0.77 -10.39 -14.06
CA ASN A 88 0.51 -9.66 -14.05
C ASN A 88 0.32 -8.14 -13.99
N ASP A 89 -0.70 -7.62 -14.68
CA ASP A 89 -1.04 -6.21 -14.61
C ASP A 89 -1.50 -5.78 -13.22
N GLN A 90 -2.31 -6.61 -12.56
CA GLN A 90 -2.81 -6.33 -11.23
C GLN A 90 -1.72 -6.44 -10.16
N LYS A 91 -0.72 -7.33 -10.34
CA LYS A 91 0.48 -7.39 -9.48
C LYS A 91 1.24 -6.06 -9.52
N ARG A 92 1.47 -5.54 -10.73
CA ARG A 92 2.13 -4.27 -11.01
C ARG A 92 1.40 -3.08 -10.37
N ILE A 93 0.09 -2.96 -10.60
CA ILE A 93 -0.75 -1.91 -10.01
C ILE A 93 -0.76 -2.02 -8.48
N ASN A 94 -0.93 -3.22 -7.93
CA ASN A 94 -0.95 -3.42 -6.48
C ASN A 94 0.39 -3.06 -5.81
N ALA A 95 1.52 -3.45 -6.43
CA ALA A 95 2.84 -3.09 -5.91
C ALA A 95 3.04 -1.58 -5.89
N PHE A 96 2.61 -0.87 -6.94
CA PHE A 96 2.65 0.59 -6.97
C PHE A 96 1.78 1.20 -5.87
N LYS A 97 0.53 0.75 -5.73
CA LYS A 97 -0.40 1.19 -4.67
C LYS A 97 0.16 0.99 -3.27
N MET A 98 0.78 -0.16 -2.99
CA MET A 98 1.40 -0.44 -1.69
C MET A 98 2.61 0.47 -1.43
N ALA A 99 3.41 0.75 -2.46
CA ALA A 99 4.53 1.69 -2.34
C ALA A 99 4.06 3.11 -2.02
N LEU A 100 2.93 3.55 -2.57
CA LEU A 100 2.34 4.86 -2.26
C LEU A 100 1.99 5.01 -0.77
N SER A 101 1.48 3.96 -0.11
CA SER A 101 1.16 4.00 1.33
C SER A 101 2.39 4.24 2.22
N SER A 102 3.61 4.00 1.71
CA SER A 102 4.86 4.26 2.45
C SER A 102 5.15 5.75 2.63
N LEU A 103 4.51 6.64 1.85
CA LEU A 103 4.80 8.08 1.76
C LEU A 103 6.22 8.43 1.31
N ILE A 104 7.03 7.43 0.92
CA ILE A 104 8.35 7.61 0.33
C ILE A 104 8.19 7.77 -1.19
N PRO A 105 9.06 8.55 -1.86
CA PRO A 105 9.04 8.64 -3.32
C PRO A 105 9.15 7.27 -3.98
N VAL A 106 8.30 7.01 -4.98
CA VAL A 106 8.31 5.75 -5.72
C VAL A 106 9.32 5.85 -6.85
N ASP A 107 10.35 5.00 -6.82
CA ASP A 107 11.47 5.01 -7.76
C ASP A 107 11.24 4.01 -8.90
N ASP A 108 11.24 4.49 -10.15
CA ASP A 108 11.00 3.66 -11.34
C ASP A 108 12.11 2.63 -11.55
N ASN A 109 13.35 2.90 -11.12
CA ASN A 109 14.42 1.90 -11.22
C ASN A 109 14.17 0.72 -10.27
N VAL A 110 13.66 0.99 -9.07
CA VAL A 110 13.26 -0.06 -8.11
C VAL A 110 12.07 -0.84 -8.65
N TYR A 111 11.13 -0.14 -9.29
CA TYR A 111 9.99 -0.78 -9.95
C TYR A 111 10.42 -1.69 -11.10
N LYS A 112 11.27 -1.20 -12.00
CA LYS A 112 11.84 -1.95 -13.12
C LYS A 112 12.58 -3.19 -12.66
N ALA A 113 13.43 -3.06 -11.64
CA ALA A 113 14.15 -4.20 -11.08
C ALA A 113 13.20 -5.30 -10.55
N LYS A 114 12.00 -4.93 -10.12
CA LYS A 114 10.97 -5.86 -9.64
C LYS A 114 10.12 -6.47 -10.74
N PHE A 115 9.97 -5.79 -11.88
CA PHE A 115 9.07 -6.17 -12.96
C PHE A 115 9.81 -6.28 -14.30
N ASP A 116 10.91 -7.03 -14.31
CA ASP A 116 11.63 -7.45 -15.53
C ASP A 116 12.03 -6.29 -16.46
N GLY A 117 12.38 -5.13 -15.89
CA GLY A 117 12.78 -3.93 -16.62
C GLY A 117 11.62 -3.06 -17.11
N GLU A 118 10.37 -3.44 -16.86
CA GLU A 118 9.21 -2.64 -17.23
C GLU A 118 9.07 -1.42 -16.32
N SER A 119 8.90 -0.24 -16.92
CA SER A 119 8.64 1.00 -16.20
C SER A 119 7.19 1.06 -15.69
N PHE A 120 6.94 1.71 -14.55
CA PHE A 120 5.55 1.98 -14.15
C PHE A 120 4.88 3.02 -15.06
N PHE A 121 5.64 3.83 -15.80
CA PHE A 121 5.09 4.77 -16.78
C PHE A 121 4.48 4.09 -18.01
N THR A 122 4.85 2.84 -18.32
CA THR A 122 4.26 2.09 -19.44
C THR A 122 2.96 1.39 -19.05
N ASN A 123 2.67 1.25 -17.75
CA ASN A 123 1.41 0.72 -17.27
C ASN A 123 0.29 1.74 -17.48
N LYS A 124 -0.71 1.40 -18.31
CA LYS A 124 -1.79 2.33 -18.71
C LYS A 124 -2.57 2.88 -17.51
N THR A 125 -2.91 2.04 -16.54
CA THR A 125 -3.67 2.45 -15.35
C THR A 125 -2.86 3.38 -14.47
N ILE A 126 -1.60 3.03 -14.18
CA ILE A 126 -0.70 3.89 -13.40
C ILE A 126 -0.49 5.22 -14.11
N ASN A 127 -0.11 5.20 -15.39
CA ASN A 127 0.20 6.42 -16.13
C ASN A 127 -1.01 7.38 -16.23
N HIS A 128 -2.21 6.83 -16.44
CA HIS A 128 -3.44 7.61 -16.44
C HIS A 128 -3.71 8.28 -15.08
N ALA A 129 -3.52 7.52 -13.99
CA ALA A 129 -3.65 8.04 -12.63
C ALA A 129 -2.63 9.16 -12.37
N LEU A 130 -1.36 8.95 -12.74
CA LEU A 130 -0.28 9.93 -12.60
C LEU A 130 -0.61 11.22 -13.35
N THR A 131 -1.03 11.11 -14.60
CA THR A 131 -1.41 12.27 -15.43
C THR A 131 -2.51 13.10 -14.76
N LYS A 132 -3.57 12.44 -14.27
CA LYS A 132 -4.66 13.13 -13.55
C LYS A 132 -4.19 13.80 -12.27
N LEU A 133 -3.36 13.13 -11.48
CA LEU A 133 -2.83 13.66 -10.23
C LEU A 133 -1.89 14.85 -10.48
N GLN A 134 -1.09 14.81 -11.54
CA GLN A 134 -0.17 15.90 -11.91
C GLN A 134 -0.94 17.15 -12.36
N LEU A 135 -1.99 16.98 -13.17
CA LEU A 135 -2.89 18.08 -13.55
C LEU A 135 -3.53 18.76 -12.34
N ARG A 136 -3.80 18.00 -11.28
CA ARG A 136 -4.33 18.50 -9.99
C ARG A 136 -3.24 19.02 -9.05
N LYS A 137 -1.97 19.02 -9.47
CA LYS A 137 -0.81 19.43 -8.66
C LYS A 137 -0.68 18.65 -7.35
N LEU A 138 -1.13 17.39 -7.33
CA LEU A 138 -1.03 16.49 -6.18
C LEU A 138 0.30 15.71 -6.19
N ILE A 139 0.99 15.70 -7.32
CA ILE A 139 2.23 14.95 -7.48
C ILE A 139 3.22 15.79 -8.28
N PHE A 140 4.49 15.42 -8.18
CA PHE A 140 5.49 15.82 -9.15
C PHE A 140 6.41 14.63 -9.45
N ILE A 141 7.00 14.63 -10.64
CA ILE A 141 7.94 13.62 -11.09
C ILE A 141 9.28 14.31 -11.28
N ASP A 142 10.32 13.78 -10.63
CA ASP A 142 11.69 14.23 -10.81
C ASP A 142 12.61 13.01 -10.89
N ASN A 143 13.55 13.00 -11.85
CA ASN A 143 14.54 11.93 -12.02
C ASN A 143 13.95 10.50 -11.97
N ASN A 144 12.85 10.26 -12.69
CA ASN A 144 12.09 8.99 -12.70
C ASN A 144 11.56 8.54 -11.31
N ARG A 145 11.43 9.48 -10.38
CA ARG A 145 10.81 9.29 -9.08
C ARG A 145 9.51 10.06 -9.01
N PHE A 146 8.51 9.41 -8.46
CA PHE A 146 7.22 9.98 -8.17
C PHE A 146 7.20 10.50 -6.74
N PHE A 147 6.78 11.76 -6.55
CA PHE A 147 6.67 12.40 -5.26
C PHE A 147 5.24 12.87 -5.02
N LEU A 148 4.77 12.68 -3.77
CA LEU A 148 3.50 13.22 -3.30
C LEU A 148 3.73 14.64 -2.78
N THR A 149 2.79 15.56 -3.05
CA THR A 149 2.70 16.80 -2.26
C THR A 149 2.19 16.51 -0.85
N LYS A 150 2.22 17.52 0.03
CA LYS A 150 1.66 17.39 1.38
C LYS A 150 0.18 17.01 1.34
N GLU A 151 -0.58 17.66 0.46
CA GLU A 151 -2.02 17.41 0.28
C GLU A 151 -2.28 15.99 -0.22
N ALA A 152 -1.48 15.51 -1.15
CA ALA A 152 -1.62 14.16 -1.68
C ALA A 152 -1.23 13.09 -0.67
N ALA A 153 -0.21 13.33 0.15
CA ALA A 153 0.15 12.45 1.25
C ALA A 153 -1.01 12.29 2.25
N ILE A 154 -1.73 13.38 2.56
CA ILE A 154 -2.92 13.34 3.41
C ILE A 154 -4.05 12.54 2.74
N LEU A 155 -4.21 12.67 1.43
CA LEU A 155 -5.30 12.05 0.66
C LEU A 155 -4.93 10.67 0.10
N ILE A 156 -3.79 10.09 0.48
CA ILE A 156 -3.20 8.99 -0.27
C ILE A 156 -4.08 7.73 -0.30
N GLU A 157 -4.77 7.42 0.80
CA GLU A 157 -5.73 6.30 0.83
C GLU A 157 -6.91 6.54 -0.11
N SER A 158 -7.40 7.77 -0.20
CA SER A 158 -8.44 8.14 -1.18
C SER A 158 -7.90 8.06 -2.61
N ILE A 159 -6.66 8.49 -2.84
CA ILE A 159 -6.01 8.41 -4.16
C ILE A 159 -5.85 6.96 -4.60
N ILE A 160 -5.31 6.09 -3.73
CA ILE A 160 -5.10 4.66 -3.97
C ILE A 160 -6.41 3.96 -4.34
N ASN A 161 -7.51 4.32 -3.68
CA ASN A 161 -8.81 3.66 -3.85
C ASN A 161 -9.67 4.23 -4.98
N THR A 162 -9.31 5.39 -5.55
CA THR A 162 -10.15 6.06 -6.57
C THR A 162 -9.45 6.30 -7.90
N GLN A 163 -8.11 6.37 -7.94
CA GLN A 163 -7.37 6.72 -9.16
C GLN A 163 -6.77 5.52 -9.89
N PHE A 164 -6.59 4.39 -9.19
CA PHE A 164 -5.91 3.18 -9.73
C PHE A 164 -6.90 2.03 -9.93
N CYS A 165 -8.07 2.34 -10.48
CA CYS A 165 -9.17 1.41 -10.75
C CYS A 165 -9.20 1.00 -12.22
#